data_AF-D6STF0-F1
#
_entry.id   AF-D6STF0-F1
#
_cell.length_a   1.000
_cell.length_b   1.000
_cell.length_c   1.000
_cell.angle_alpha   90.00
_cell.angle_beta   90.00
_cell.angle_gamma   90.00
#
_symmetry.space_group_name_H-M   'P 1'
#
loop_
_entity.id
_entity.type
_entity.pdbx_description
1 polymer ?
#
loop_
_entity_poly.entity_id
_entity_poly.type
_entity_poly.pdbx_seq_one_letter_code
_entity_poly.pdbx_strand_id
1 'polypeptide(L)'
;MNQFTFPVILVLALILLTPGCGGITELRDRYWPTGPSEYEMKVSDKDMDRLQLELVQNIYPVDTELSMLLRRLSVQDDYPPLQWKENLVQDFPWLNGIAVLDTEKNVQAEHPRDGIKQLEYSPLFPRALELPLGQTMLAVEDTPLGPEILLASAVYRDFEIEGLTVVHFDPRSFIADSADPDEIVIICREKVVWPGQYQDLKEEMNEVEWGELTRKKISGTIEVDNSRFFWFARSVGQDWLIYLLKDK
;
A
#
# COMPACT_ATOMS: atom_id res chain seq x y z
N MET A 1 24.84 -23.10 -70.11
CA MET A 1 26.15 -23.66 -69.71
C MET A 1 26.25 -23.55 -68.18
N ASN A 2 26.34 -24.72 -67.53
CA ASN A 2 26.69 -25.04 -66.13
C ASN A 2 25.91 -24.32 -65.01
N GLN A 3 24.95 -24.91 -64.29
CA GLN A 3 24.93 -26.12 -63.41
C GLN A 3 25.94 -26.11 -62.25
N PHE A 4 25.41 -26.04 -61.01
CA PHE A 4 25.80 -26.68 -59.73
C PHE A 4 24.83 -26.09 -58.66
N THR A 5 23.73 -26.67 -58.14
CA THR A 5 23.40 -27.90 -57.36
C THR A 5 24.13 -28.11 -56.02
N PHE A 6 23.45 -27.70 -54.92
CA PHE A 6 23.26 -28.30 -53.56
C PHE A 6 24.50 -28.69 -52.68
N PRO A 7 24.40 -28.86 -51.33
CA PRO A 7 23.21 -29.00 -50.45
C PRO A 7 23.19 -28.12 -49.16
N VAL A 8 22.03 -27.80 -48.58
CA VAL A 8 21.40 -28.45 -47.40
C VAL A 8 22.41 -28.86 -46.32
N ILE A 9 22.54 -28.03 -45.27
CA ILE A 9 22.59 -28.36 -43.82
C ILE A 9 22.54 -27.00 -43.10
N LEU A 10 21.34 -26.56 -42.74
CA LEU A 10 21.14 -25.64 -41.61
C LEU A 10 19.71 -25.81 -41.07
N VAL A 11 19.36 -27.07 -40.79
CA VAL A 11 18.25 -27.42 -39.91
C VAL A 11 18.90 -27.85 -38.60
N LEU A 12 18.33 -27.40 -37.48
CA LEU A 12 18.71 -27.63 -36.07
C LEU A 12 19.69 -26.64 -35.43
N ALA A 13 19.22 -25.42 -35.17
CA ALA A 13 19.56 -24.66 -33.94
C ALA A 13 18.60 -23.48 -33.68
N LEU A 14 17.31 -23.60 -34.04
CA LEU A 14 16.33 -22.54 -33.82
C LEU A 14 15.04 -23.08 -33.18
N ILE A 15 15.21 -23.93 -32.18
CA ILE A 15 14.19 -24.26 -31.19
C ILE A 15 14.88 -24.12 -29.84
N LEU A 16 14.19 -23.50 -28.88
CA LEU A 16 14.60 -23.14 -27.51
C LEU A 16 15.08 -21.69 -27.31
N LEU A 17 14.33 -20.72 -27.84
CA LEU A 17 14.02 -19.52 -27.07
C LEU A 17 12.60 -19.67 -26.52
N THR A 18 12.43 -20.59 -25.57
CA THR A 18 11.41 -20.40 -24.55
C THR A 18 11.94 -19.31 -23.62
N PRO A 19 11.35 -18.11 -23.54
CA PRO A 19 11.56 -17.30 -22.35
C PRO A 19 10.99 -18.13 -21.19
N GLY A 20 11.88 -18.83 -20.49
CA GLY A 20 11.53 -19.43 -19.22
C GLY A 20 11.08 -18.31 -18.30
N CYS A 21 10.02 -18.54 -17.53
CA CYS A 21 9.45 -17.62 -16.55
C CYS A 21 10.44 -17.08 -15.48
N GLY A 22 11.73 -17.44 -15.56
CA GLY A 22 12.79 -16.95 -14.68
C GLY A 22 13.12 -15.47 -14.83
N GLY A 23 12.90 -14.86 -16.01
CA GLY A 23 13.24 -13.45 -16.23
C GLY A 23 12.40 -12.46 -15.41
N ILE A 24 11.14 -12.80 -15.11
CA ILE A 24 10.23 -11.96 -14.32
C ILE A 24 10.57 -12.08 -12.83
N THR A 25 10.87 -13.28 -12.35
CA THR A 25 11.32 -13.51 -10.97
C THR A 25 12.67 -12.84 -10.69
N GLU A 26 13.61 -12.90 -11.63
CA GLU A 26 14.95 -12.33 -11.47
C GLU A 26 14.99 -10.80 -11.58
N LEU A 27 14.02 -10.20 -12.31
CA LEU A 27 13.78 -8.75 -12.30
C LEU A 27 13.13 -8.30 -11.00
N ARG A 28 12.11 -9.02 -10.50
CA ARG A 28 11.45 -8.72 -9.22
C ARG A 28 12.43 -8.74 -8.06
N ASP A 29 13.25 -9.78 -7.96
CA ASP A 29 14.19 -9.96 -6.84
C ASP A 29 15.36 -8.94 -6.88
N ARG A 30 15.58 -8.26 -8.02
CA ARG A 30 16.61 -7.20 -8.17
C ARG A 30 16.13 -5.82 -7.71
N TYR A 31 14.84 -5.51 -7.90
CA TYR A 31 14.24 -4.26 -7.43
C TYR A 31 13.65 -4.38 -6.03
N TRP A 32 13.33 -5.60 -5.58
CA TRP A 32 12.78 -5.88 -4.27
C TRP A 32 13.68 -6.85 -3.49
N PRO A 33 14.73 -6.35 -2.82
CA PRO A 33 15.45 -7.18 -1.88
C PRO A 33 14.48 -7.48 -0.72
N THR A 34 13.82 -8.64 -0.76
CA THR A 34 13.05 -9.17 0.38
C THR A 34 14.03 -9.39 1.54
N GLY A 35 14.32 -8.35 2.29
CA GLY A 35 14.67 -8.50 3.69
C GLY A 35 13.48 -9.15 4.39
N PRO A 36 13.70 -9.95 5.44
CA PRO A 36 12.59 -10.53 6.19
C PRO A 36 11.73 -9.38 6.73
N SER A 37 10.51 -9.25 6.22
CA SER A 37 9.48 -8.54 6.94
C SER A 37 9.24 -9.32 8.25
N GLU A 38 8.76 -8.67 9.31
CA GLU A 38 8.40 -9.36 10.56
C GLU A 38 7.27 -10.40 10.37
N TYR A 39 6.78 -10.56 9.15
CA TYR A 39 5.77 -11.51 8.72
C TYR A 39 6.35 -12.41 7.62
N GLU A 40 7.44 -13.13 7.90
CA GLU A 40 7.63 -14.43 7.24
C GLU A 40 6.48 -15.34 7.70
N MET A 41 5.36 -15.22 7.00
CA MET A 41 4.38 -16.30 6.95
C MET A 41 5.20 -17.48 6.43
N LYS A 42 5.53 -18.44 7.30
CA LYS A 42 6.20 -19.69 6.94
C LYS A 42 5.23 -20.49 6.07
N VAL A 43 5.12 -20.06 4.83
CA VAL A 43 4.30 -20.67 3.80
C VAL A 43 5.06 -21.90 3.36
N SER A 44 4.61 -23.06 3.84
CA SER A 44 5.03 -24.35 3.30
C SER A 44 4.31 -24.53 1.97
N ASP A 45 5.05 -24.51 0.85
CA ASP A 45 4.57 -24.58 -0.54
C ASP A 45 3.63 -25.76 -0.87
N LYS A 46 3.51 -26.76 0.01
CA LYS A 46 2.80 -28.01 -0.31
C LYS A 46 1.31 -28.01 0.01
N ASP A 47 0.80 -27.08 0.82
CA ASP A 47 -0.61 -27.09 1.27
C ASP A 47 -1.20 -25.67 1.37
N MET A 48 -0.86 -24.77 0.45
CA MET A 48 -1.45 -23.42 0.44
C MET A 48 -2.90 -23.46 -0.03
N ASP A 49 -3.81 -23.03 0.84
CA ASP A 49 -5.20 -22.81 0.46
C ASP A 49 -5.29 -21.67 -0.57
N ARG A 50 -6.27 -21.73 -1.48
CA ARG A 50 -6.45 -20.75 -2.57
C ARG A 50 -6.54 -19.32 -2.03
N LEU A 51 -7.25 -19.16 -0.91
CA LEU A 51 -7.39 -17.88 -0.22
C LEU A 51 -6.05 -17.31 0.27
N GLN A 52 -5.14 -18.18 0.74
CA GLN A 52 -3.81 -17.77 1.16
C GLN A 52 -2.95 -17.37 -0.04
N LEU A 53 -3.12 -18.03 -1.19
CA LEU A 53 -2.46 -17.65 -2.43
C LEU A 53 -2.93 -16.28 -2.92
N GLU A 54 -4.25 -16.04 -2.93
CA GLU A 54 -4.83 -14.75 -3.31
C GLU A 54 -4.33 -13.62 -2.39
N LEU A 55 -4.21 -13.86 -1.08
CA LEU A 55 -3.63 -12.90 -0.15
C LEU A 55 -2.15 -12.61 -0.43
N VAL A 56 -1.36 -13.66 -0.68
CA VAL A 56 0.07 -13.52 -1.00
C VAL A 56 0.26 -12.77 -2.32
N GLN A 57 -0.64 -12.94 -3.28
CA GLN A 57 -0.54 -12.28 -4.58
C GLN A 57 -1.07 -10.84 -4.57
N ASN A 58 -2.15 -10.58 -3.84
CA ASN A 58 -2.84 -9.29 -3.88
C ASN A 58 -2.43 -8.32 -2.77
N ILE A 59 -2.25 -8.80 -1.55
CA ILE A 59 -2.05 -7.94 -0.37
C ILE A 59 -0.58 -7.87 0.02
N TYR A 60 0.12 -9.00 0.05
CA TYR A 60 1.47 -9.06 0.62
C TYR A 60 2.50 -8.09 -0.02
N PRO A 61 2.55 -7.89 -1.35
CA PRO A 61 3.49 -6.96 -1.96
C PRO A 61 3.21 -5.51 -1.52
N VAL A 62 1.96 -5.09 -1.60
CA VAL A 62 1.49 -3.74 -1.28
C VAL A 62 1.63 -3.44 0.21
N ASP A 63 1.34 -4.41 1.06
CA ASP A 63 1.47 -4.28 2.51
C ASP A 63 2.94 -4.27 2.99
N THR A 64 3.84 -4.91 2.23
CA THR A 64 5.28 -4.82 2.46
C THR A 64 5.78 -3.40 2.19
N GLU A 65 5.32 -2.75 1.11
CA GLU A 65 5.64 -1.33 0.82
C GLU A 65 5.17 -0.41 1.92
N LEU A 66 3.91 -0.58 2.34
CA LEU A 66 3.36 0.22 3.42
C LEU A 66 4.18 0.04 4.69
N SER A 67 4.59 -1.18 5.02
CA SER A 67 5.45 -1.44 6.17
C SER A 67 6.81 -0.74 6.07
N MET A 68 7.43 -0.72 4.89
CA MET A 68 8.69 0.00 4.67
C MET A 68 8.50 1.52 4.76
N LEU A 69 7.42 2.06 4.22
CA LEU A 69 7.06 3.47 4.34
C LEU A 69 6.85 3.87 5.80
N LEU A 70 6.08 3.09 6.56
CA LEU A 70 5.84 3.37 7.99
C LEU A 70 7.14 3.38 8.80
N ARG A 71 8.07 2.47 8.50
CA ARG A 71 9.41 2.47 9.10
C ARG A 71 10.23 3.69 8.69
N ARG A 72 10.08 4.18 7.46
CA ARG A 72 10.76 5.38 6.96
C ARG A 72 10.25 6.63 7.65
N LEU A 73 8.95 6.71 7.91
CA LEU A 73 8.32 7.80 8.63
C LEU A 73 8.65 7.79 10.13
N SER A 74 8.73 6.60 10.75
CA SER A 74 8.99 6.49 12.19
C SER A 74 10.37 6.97 12.65
N VAL A 75 11.33 7.07 11.73
CA VAL A 75 12.69 7.56 12.00
C VAL A 75 12.88 9.03 11.60
N GLN A 76 11.86 9.68 11.05
CA GLN A 76 11.91 11.08 10.63
C GLN A 76 11.19 11.94 11.66
N ASP A 77 11.95 12.50 12.60
CA ASP A 77 11.45 13.35 13.70
C ASP A 77 11.68 14.85 13.48
N ASP A 78 12.42 15.23 12.44
CA ASP A 78 12.66 16.61 12.02
C ASP A 78 11.93 16.97 10.70
N TYR A 79 11.87 18.25 10.37
CA TYR A 79 11.38 18.70 9.05
C TYR A 79 12.21 18.11 7.89
N PRO A 80 11.59 17.37 6.96
CA PRO A 80 12.35 16.69 5.92
C PRO A 80 12.86 17.69 4.88
N PRO A 81 14.16 17.63 4.50
CA PRO A 81 14.70 18.45 3.43
C PRO A 81 14.08 18.06 2.08
N LEU A 82 14.16 18.96 1.09
CA LEU A 82 13.57 18.73 -0.23
C LEU A 82 14.02 17.40 -0.86
N GLN A 83 15.32 17.10 -0.81
CA GLN A 83 15.87 15.87 -1.36
C GLN A 83 15.32 14.61 -0.68
N TRP A 84 15.03 14.66 0.63
CA TRP A 84 14.42 13.54 1.32
C TRP A 84 13.00 13.28 0.82
N LYS A 85 12.22 14.35 0.60
CA LYS A 85 10.85 14.26 0.06
C LYS A 85 10.82 13.72 -1.36
N GLU A 86 11.74 14.19 -2.20
CA GLU A 86 11.89 13.71 -3.58
C GLU A 86 12.27 12.23 -3.61
N ASN A 87 13.26 11.83 -2.81
CA ASN A 87 13.66 10.42 -2.70
C ASN A 87 12.51 9.55 -2.18
N LEU A 88 11.72 10.03 -1.22
CA LEU A 88 10.59 9.26 -0.69
C LEU A 88 9.54 8.95 -1.78
N VAL A 89 9.15 9.95 -2.58
CA VAL A 89 8.19 9.74 -3.67
C VAL A 89 8.78 8.91 -4.80
N GLN A 90 10.10 8.95 -5.01
CA GLN A 90 10.79 8.07 -5.95
C GLN A 90 10.86 6.61 -5.46
N ASP A 91 11.13 6.41 -4.18
CA ASP A 91 11.24 5.10 -3.53
C ASP A 91 9.86 4.43 -3.42
N PHE A 92 8.78 5.21 -3.29
CA PHE A 92 7.39 4.74 -3.22
C PHE A 92 6.53 5.39 -4.32
N PRO A 93 6.59 4.89 -5.57
CA PRO A 93 5.92 5.52 -6.73
C PRO A 93 4.39 5.58 -6.65
N TRP A 94 3.78 4.81 -5.75
CA TRP A 94 2.35 4.81 -5.49
C TRP A 94 1.89 5.96 -4.57
N LEU A 95 2.83 6.68 -3.95
CA LEU A 95 2.52 7.92 -3.21
C LEU A 95 2.07 9.01 -4.19
N ASN A 96 1.02 9.74 -3.82
CA ASN A 96 0.58 10.89 -4.58
C ASN A 96 1.26 12.18 -4.11
N GLY A 97 1.78 12.21 -2.89
CA GLY A 97 2.63 13.30 -2.45
C GLY A 97 2.97 13.27 -0.97
N ILE A 98 3.66 14.33 -0.57
CA ILE A 98 4.07 14.64 0.79
C ILE A 98 3.86 16.12 1.06
N ALA A 99 3.32 16.43 2.23
CA ALA A 99 3.19 17.78 2.77
C ALA A 99 3.82 17.89 4.15
N VAL A 100 4.27 19.10 4.46
CA VAL A 100 4.79 19.51 5.75
C VAL A 100 3.87 20.59 6.26
N LEU A 101 3.27 20.35 7.42
CA LEU A 101 2.31 21.24 8.06
C LEU A 101 2.90 21.81 9.34
N ASP A 102 2.57 23.05 9.68
CA ASP A 102 2.75 23.55 11.04
C ASP A 102 1.59 23.12 11.97
N THR A 103 1.66 23.50 13.24
CA THR A 103 0.61 23.23 14.24
C THR A 103 -0.71 23.98 13.97
N GLU A 104 -0.68 25.01 13.13
CA GLU A 104 -1.85 25.81 12.70
C GLU A 104 -2.50 25.27 11.42
N LYS A 105 -2.03 24.12 10.90
CA LYS A 105 -2.48 23.45 9.67
C LYS A 105 -2.01 24.11 8.37
N ASN A 106 -1.11 25.09 8.42
CA ASN A 106 -0.61 25.71 7.20
C ASN A 106 0.41 24.79 6.53
N VAL A 107 0.28 24.63 5.21
CA VAL A 107 1.25 23.90 4.39
C VAL A 107 2.52 24.75 4.25
N GLN A 108 3.59 24.30 4.91
CA GLN A 108 4.92 24.93 4.85
C GLN A 108 5.68 24.47 3.60
N ALA A 109 5.48 23.22 3.19
CA ALA A 109 6.04 22.68 1.96
C ALA A 109 5.27 21.45 1.48
N GLU A 110 5.27 21.24 0.18
CA GLU A 110 4.61 20.11 -0.47
C GLU A 110 5.42 19.60 -1.66
N HIS A 111 5.26 18.33 -2.00
CA HIS A 111 5.84 17.69 -3.17
C HIS A 111 4.96 16.52 -3.65
N PRO A 112 4.52 16.49 -4.92
CA PRO A 112 4.63 17.58 -5.91
C PRO A 112 3.84 18.83 -5.47
N ARG A 113 4.21 20.02 -5.98
CA ARG A 113 3.49 21.26 -5.66
C ARG A 113 2.10 21.32 -6.29
N ASP A 114 1.98 20.84 -7.52
CA ASP A 114 0.71 20.84 -8.25
C ASP A 114 0.10 19.43 -8.20
N GLY A 115 -0.33 19.02 -7.00
CA GLY A 115 -1.04 17.76 -6.80
C GLY A 115 -2.38 17.72 -7.54
N ILE A 116 -2.82 16.53 -7.94
CA ILE A 116 -4.11 16.35 -8.64
C ILE A 116 -5.29 16.68 -7.70
N LYS A 117 -5.18 16.29 -6.43
CA LYS A 117 -6.17 16.56 -5.39
C LYS A 117 -5.70 17.72 -4.52
N GLN A 118 -6.63 18.62 -4.21
CA GLN A 118 -6.44 19.66 -3.20
C GLN A 118 -6.84 19.08 -1.85
N LEU A 119 -5.93 19.10 -0.86
CA LEU A 119 -6.11 18.43 0.44
C LEU A 119 -6.22 19.46 1.57
N GLU A 120 -7.19 19.26 2.49
CA GLU A 120 -7.47 20.19 3.59
C GLU A 120 -6.90 19.75 4.96
N TYR A 121 -6.30 18.55 5.04
CA TYR A 121 -5.63 17.95 6.21
C TYR A 121 -6.39 17.96 7.56
N SER A 122 -7.62 18.47 7.59
CA SER A 122 -8.44 18.64 8.78
C SER A 122 -8.70 17.35 9.56
N PRO A 123 -8.85 16.16 8.92
CA PRO A 123 -9.00 14.88 9.61
C PRO A 123 -7.83 14.50 10.53
N LEU A 124 -6.65 15.12 10.35
CA LEU A 124 -5.50 14.88 11.21
C LEU A 124 -5.62 15.58 12.57
N PHE A 125 -6.32 16.70 12.63
CA PHE A 125 -6.31 17.58 13.81
C PHE A 125 -7.55 17.40 14.69
N PRO A 126 -7.42 17.57 16.02
CA PRO A 126 -6.19 17.87 16.76
C PRO A 126 -5.33 16.63 17.08
N ARG A 127 -5.83 15.41 16.81
CA ARG A 127 -5.22 14.14 17.27
C ARG A 127 -3.75 13.98 16.87
N ALA A 128 -3.35 14.47 15.71
CA ALA A 128 -1.96 14.39 15.25
C ALA A 128 -0.98 15.20 16.12
N LEU A 129 -1.46 16.22 16.85
CA LEU A 129 -0.67 17.01 17.80
C LEU A 129 -0.49 16.32 19.17
N GLU A 130 -1.01 15.10 19.31
CA GLU A 130 -0.81 14.25 20.50
C GLU A 130 -0.04 12.97 20.14
N LEU A 131 0.48 12.88 18.91
CA LEU A 131 1.23 11.71 18.48
C LEU A 131 2.48 11.53 19.35
N PRO A 132 2.81 10.30 19.77
CA PRO A 132 4.10 10.00 20.35
C PRO A 132 5.22 10.01 19.29
N LEU A 133 6.46 10.27 19.74
CA LEU A 133 7.65 10.25 18.88
C LEU A 133 7.77 8.91 18.15
N GLY A 134 8.00 8.98 16.84
CA GLY A 134 8.15 7.81 15.97
C GLY A 134 6.85 7.07 15.66
N GLN A 135 5.68 7.55 16.11
CA GLN A 135 4.40 7.00 15.68
C GLN A 135 3.86 7.68 14.43
N THR A 136 3.05 6.94 13.69
CA THR A 136 2.32 7.43 12.52
C THR A 136 0.83 7.34 12.80
N MET A 137 0.08 8.37 12.46
CA MET A 137 -1.38 8.39 12.50
C MET A 137 -1.94 8.16 11.10
N LEU A 138 -3.04 7.39 11.03
CA LEU A 138 -3.82 7.24 9.80
C LEU A 138 -5.04 8.17 9.84
N ALA A 139 -5.31 8.84 8.73
CA ALA A 139 -6.58 9.52 8.49
C ALA A 139 -7.00 9.40 7.02
N VAL A 140 -8.22 9.83 6.73
CA VAL A 140 -8.78 9.82 5.37
C VAL A 140 -9.39 11.19 5.12
N GLU A 141 -9.02 11.79 3.99
CA GLU A 141 -9.64 12.99 3.46
C GLU A 141 -10.56 12.61 2.30
N ASP A 142 -11.85 12.96 2.38
CA ASP A 142 -12.78 12.74 1.27
C ASP A 142 -12.68 13.90 0.28
N THR A 143 -12.15 13.66 -0.93
CA THR A 143 -12.06 14.68 -1.99
C THR A 143 -13.11 14.45 -3.09
N PRO A 144 -13.43 15.46 -3.93
CA PRO A 144 -14.30 15.27 -5.09
C PRO A 144 -13.82 14.19 -6.09
N LEU A 145 -12.52 13.86 -6.09
CA LEU A 145 -11.93 12.84 -6.96
C LEU A 145 -11.81 11.46 -6.29
N GLY A 146 -12.37 11.32 -5.08
CA GLY A 146 -12.29 10.12 -4.24
C GLY A 146 -11.45 10.35 -2.98
N PRO A 147 -11.52 9.42 -2.02
CA PRO A 147 -10.80 9.53 -0.77
C PRO A 147 -9.28 9.51 -0.98
N GLU A 148 -8.56 10.17 -0.09
CA GLU A 148 -7.11 10.17 0.03
C GLU A 148 -6.74 9.67 1.42
N ILE A 149 -5.86 8.68 1.51
CA ILE A 149 -5.33 8.20 2.79
C ILE A 149 -4.15 9.10 3.18
N LEU A 150 -4.16 9.55 4.42
CA LEU A 150 -3.13 10.39 5.03
C LEU A 150 -2.38 9.60 6.09
N LEU A 151 -1.05 9.59 6.02
CA LEU A 151 -0.17 9.06 7.05
C LEU A 151 0.65 10.22 7.62
N ALA A 152 0.42 10.56 8.88
CA ALA A 152 1.06 11.70 9.53
C ALA A 152 2.03 11.26 10.64
N SER A 153 3.22 11.84 10.64
CA SER A 153 4.21 11.73 11.71
C SER A 153 4.54 13.10 12.26
N ALA A 154 4.69 13.19 13.58
CA ALA A 154 4.99 14.45 14.25
C ALA A 154 6.46 14.85 14.08
N VAL A 155 6.66 16.14 13.81
CA VAL A 155 7.97 16.79 13.81
C VAL A 155 8.18 17.44 15.18
N TYR A 156 9.34 17.21 15.78
CA TYR A 156 9.66 17.69 17.12
C TYR A 156 10.80 18.70 17.11
N ARG A 157 10.68 19.71 17.97
CA ARG A 157 11.78 20.60 18.36
C ARG A 157 11.70 20.85 19.85
N ASP A 158 12.82 20.73 20.55
CA ASP A 158 12.91 20.97 22.00
C ASP A 158 11.85 20.20 22.83
N PHE A 159 11.55 18.96 22.42
CA PHE A 159 10.54 18.06 23.00
C PHE A 159 9.07 18.49 22.81
N GLU A 160 8.80 19.49 21.98
CA GLU A 160 7.46 19.92 21.60
C GLU A 160 7.19 19.61 20.12
N ILE A 161 5.93 19.34 19.78
CA ILE A 161 5.52 19.14 18.38
C ILE A 161 5.50 20.50 17.69
N GLU A 162 6.30 20.65 16.65
CA GLU A 162 6.40 21.87 15.84
C GLU A 162 5.53 21.78 14.58
N GLY A 163 5.19 20.57 14.15
CA GLY A 163 4.43 20.35 12.92
C GLY A 163 4.25 18.87 12.60
N LEU A 164 3.82 18.59 11.38
CA LEU A 164 3.57 17.24 10.88
C LEU A 164 4.25 17.05 9.53
N THR A 165 4.85 15.88 9.33
CA THR A 165 5.13 15.36 7.99
C THR A 165 3.99 14.43 7.61
N VAL A 166 3.32 14.72 6.50
CA VAL A 166 2.16 13.96 6.02
C VAL A 166 2.46 13.42 4.64
N VAL A 167 2.50 12.10 4.49
CA VAL A 167 2.45 11.47 3.16
C VAL A 167 1.03 11.06 2.86
N HIS A 168 0.68 11.09 1.57
CA HIS A 168 -0.68 10.78 1.16
C HIS A 168 -0.71 10.01 -0.16
N PHE A 169 -1.76 9.22 -0.30
CA PHE A 169 -2.01 8.41 -1.47
C PHE A 169 -3.49 8.09 -1.64
N ASP A 170 -3.88 7.96 -2.90
CA ASP A 170 -5.14 7.41 -3.34
C ASP A 170 -5.11 5.89 -3.19
N PRO A 171 -6.14 5.27 -2.61
CA PRO A 171 -6.24 3.82 -2.50
C PRO A 171 -5.98 3.09 -3.83
N ARG A 172 -6.38 3.68 -4.97
CA ARG A 172 -6.18 3.11 -6.32
C ARG A 172 -4.72 3.05 -6.73
N SER A 173 -3.96 4.12 -6.43
CA SER A 173 -2.52 4.18 -6.72
C SER A 173 -1.78 3.13 -5.90
N PHE A 174 -2.19 2.96 -4.63
CA PHE A 174 -1.56 2.04 -3.68
C PHE A 174 -1.66 0.56 -4.08
N ILE A 175 -2.81 0.14 -4.60
CA ILE A 175 -3.04 -1.25 -4.99
C ILE A 175 -2.81 -1.52 -6.48
N ALA A 176 -2.32 -0.55 -7.25
CA ALA A 176 -2.23 -0.64 -8.70
C ALA A 176 -1.37 -1.83 -9.18
N ASP A 177 -0.35 -2.20 -8.39
CA ASP A 177 0.58 -3.29 -8.69
C ASP A 177 0.16 -4.65 -8.08
N SER A 178 -1.01 -4.72 -7.44
CA SER A 178 -1.61 -6.00 -7.02
C SER A 178 -2.03 -6.84 -8.23
N ALA A 179 -2.14 -8.17 -8.04
CA ALA A 179 -2.53 -9.08 -9.12
C ALA A 179 -3.94 -8.78 -9.68
N ASP A 180 -4.90 -8.50 -8.79
CA ASP A 180 -6.30 -8.21 -9.06
C ASP A 180 -6.77 -7.01 -8.20
N PRO A 181 -6.40 -5.76 -8.57
CA PRO A 181 -6.70 -4.57 -7.76
C PRO A 181 -8.19 -4.34 -7.49
N ASP A 182 -9.06 -4.71 -8.44
CA ASP A 182 -10.51 -4.56 -8.32
C ASP A 182 -11.15 -5.56 -7.33
N GLU A 183 -10.44 -6.61 -6.93
CA GLU A 183 -10.86 -7.58 -5.91
C GLU A 183 -10.60 -7.09 -4.48
N ILE A 184 -9.75 -6.06 -4.31
CA ILE A 184 -9.34 -5.56 -3.00
C ILE A 184 -10.33 -4.51 -2.51
N VAL A 185 -10.82 -4.69 -1.29
CA VAL A 185 -11.50 -3.64 -0.52
C VAL A 185 -10.52 -3.07 0.50
N ILE A 186 -10.49 -1.75 0.65
CA ILE A 186 -9.71 -1.08 1.70
C ILE A 186 -10.67 -0.37 2.66
N ILE A 187 -10.43 -0.59 3.95
CA ILE A 187 -11.15 0.02 5.05
C ILE A 187 -10.16 0.76 5.95
N CYS A 188 -10.56 1.95 6.36
CA CYS A 188 -9.82 2.81 7.29
C CYS A 188 -10.79 3.35 8.32
N ARG A 189 -10.48 3.17 9.62
CA ARG A 189 -11.26 3.70 10.75
C ARG A 189 -12.77 3.46 10.60
N GLU A 190 -13.17 2.19 10.45
CA GLU A 190 -14.56 1.73 10.27
C GLU A 190 -15.22 2.04 8.92
N LYS A 191 -14.56 2.78 8.02
CA LYS A 191 -15.16 3.20 6.74
C LYS A 191 -14.44 2.56 5.55
N VAL A 192 -15.23 2.04 4.62
CA VAL A 192 -14.75 1.63 3.29
C VAL A 192 -14.28 2.86 2.52
N VAL A 193 -12.97 2.91 2.26
CA VAL A 193 -12.33 3.96 1.45
C VAL A 193 -12.13 3.51 0.01
N TRP A 194 -12.08 2.21 -0.24
CA TRP A 194 -12.05 1.66 -1.59
C TRP A 194 -12.87 0.38 -1.64
N PRO A 195 -14.01 0.32 -2.34
CA PRO A 195 -14.82 -0.89 -2.42
C PRO A 195 -14.35 -1.89 -3.48
N GLY A 196 -13.36 -1.53 -4.31
CA GLY A 196 -13.06 -2.28 -5.53
C GLY A 196 -14.30 -2.44 -6.41
N GLN A 197 -14.53 -3.65 -6.90
CA GLN A 197 -15.74 -4.02 -7.64
C GLN A 197 -17.00 -4.20 -6.76
N TYR A 198 -16.86 -4.20 -5.43
CA TYR A 198 -17.92 -4.49 -4.46
C TYR A 198 -18.69 -3.23 -4.01
N GLN A 199 -18.97 -2.31 -4.94
CA GLN A 199 -19.65 -1.04 -4.65
C GLN A 199 -21.00 -1.24 -3.96
N ASP A 200 -21.73 -2.29 -4.36
CA ASP A 200 -23.06 -2.61 -3.83
C ASP A 200 -23.04 -3.13 -2.39
N LEU A 201 -21.87 -3.55 -1.87
CA LEU A 201 -21.71 -4.08 -0.51
C LEU A 201 -21.09 -3.06 0.47
N LYS A 202 -20.88 -1.83 0.00
CA LYS A 202 -20.14 -0.81 0.76
C LYS A 202 -20.84 -0.47 2.07
N GLU A 203 -22.16 -0.34 2.06
CA GLU A 203 -22.92 0.06 3.26
C GLU A 203 -22.90 -1.05 4.31
N GLU A 204 -23.11 -2.30 3.90
CA GLU A 204 -23.05 -3.47 4.78
C GLU A 204 -21.64 -3.67 5.36
N MET A 205 -20.58 -3.39 4.58
CA MET A 205 -19.20 -3.40 5.08
C MET A 205 -18.91 -2.27 6.08
N ASN A 206 -19.58 -1.12 5.98
CA ASN A 206 -19.46 -0.03 6.97
C ASN A 206 -20.21 -0.35 8.28
N GLU A 207 -21.16 -1.28 8.27
CA GLU A 207 -21.88 -1.72 9.48
C GLU A 207 -21.05 -2.68 10.35
N VAL A 208 -19.98 -3.25 9.81
CA VAL A 208 -19.08 -4.13 10.55
C VAL A 208 -18.29 -3.33 11.58
N GLU A 209 -18.29 -3.79 12.85
CA GLU A 209 -17.48 -3.21 13.93
C GLU A 209 -15.99 -3.60 13.80
N TRP A 210 -15.30 -3.04 12.81
CA TRP A 210 -13.90 -3.30 12.50
C TRP A 210 -12.97 -3.11 13.71
N GLY A 211 -13.22 -2.09 14.52
CA GLY A 211 -12.44 -1.80 15.72
C GLY A 211 -12.55 -2.89 16.79
N GLU A 212 -13.68 -3.59 16.89
CA GLU A 212 -13.83 -4.75 17.77
C GLU A 212 -13.14 -6.00 17.21
N LEU A 213 -13.10 -6.14 15.89
CA LEU A 213 -12.41 -7.25 15.23
C LEU A 213 -10.89 -7.12 15.39
N THR A 214 -10.33 -5.94 15.10
CA THR A 214 -8.89 -5.68 15.16
C THR A 214 -8.34 -5.71 16.59
N ARG A 215 -9.19 -5.45 17.60
CA ARG A 215 -8.85 -5.69 19.02
C ARG A 215 -8.55 -7.15 19.34
N LYS A 216 -9.16 -8.10 18.61
CA LYS A 216 -9.09 -9.54 18.91
C LYS A 216 -8.11 -10.28 18.01
N LYS A 217 -8.04 -9.91 16.74
CA LYS A 217 -7.25 -10.59 15.71
C LYS A 217 -6.71 -9.57 14.70
N ILE A 218 -5.65 -9.94 14.00
CA ILE A 218 -5.11 -9.15 12.87
C ILE A 218 -5.60 -9.66 11.51
N SER A 219 -6.31 -10.78 11.49
CA SER A 219 -6.91 -11.35 10.29
C SER A 219 -8.05 -12.30 10.63
N GLY A 220 -8.87 -12.60 9.63
CA GLY A 220 -9.94 -13.56 9.78
C GLY A 220 -10.88 -13.55 8.59
N THR A 221 -12.11 -13.99 8.84
CA THR A 221 -13.15 -14.08 7.84
C THR A 221 -14.41 -13.46 8.41
N ILE A 222 -15.16 -12.75 7.57
CA ILE A 222 -16.48 -12.20 7.87
C ILE A 222 -17.47 -12.63 6.78
N GLU A 223 -18.75 -12.42 7.05
CA GLU A 223 -19.84 -12.62 6.11
C GLU A 223 -20.59 -11.31 5.97
N VAL A 224 -20.78 -10.85 4.74
CA VAL A 224 -21.44 -9.60 4.36
C VAL A 224 -22.39 -9.93 3.22
N ASP A 225 -23.69 -9.72 3.42
CA ASP A 225 -24.76 -10.06 2.47
C ASP A 225 -24.56 -11.44 1.78
N ASN A 226 -24.47 -12.50 2.60
CA ASN A 226 -24.23 -13.89 2.20
C ASN A 226 -22.94 -14.14 1.38
N SER A 227 -22.06 -13.14 1.30
CA SER A 227 -20.73 -13.28 0.71
C SER A 227 -19.69 -13.35 1.80
N ARG A 228 -18.78 -14.32 1.69
CA ARG A 228 -17.68 -14.49 2.63
C ARG A 228 -16.48 -13.65 2.17
N PHE A 229 -15.87 -12.93 3.11
CA PHE A 229 -14.66 -12.14 2.87
C PHE A 229 -13.58 -12.53 3.87
N PHE A 230 -12.37 -12.72 3.38
CA PHE A 230 -11.20 -12.71 4.24
C PHE A 230 -10.75 -11.28 4.48
N TRP A 231 -10.25 -10.99 5.68
CA TRP A 231 -9.69 -9.70 6.01
C TRP A 231 -8.33 -9.82 6.68
N PHE A 232 -7.46 -8.84 6.41
CA PHE A 232 -6.15 -8.65 7.04
C PHE A 232 -6.02 -7.19 7.49
N ALA A 233 -5.50 -6.96 8.69
CA ALA A 233 -5.34 -5.64 9.27
C ALA A 233 -3.87 -5.31 9.53
N ARG A 234 -3.42 -4.20 8.95
CA ARG A 234 -2.11 -3.59 9.16
C ARG A 234 -2.23 -2.49 10.20
N SER A 235 -1.43 -2.58 11.26
CA SER A 235 -1.33 -1.51 12.25
C SER A 235 -0.60 -0.31 11.65
N VAL A 236 -1.15 0.88 11.87
CA VAL A 236 -0.58 2.18 11.54
C VAL A 236 -0.63 3.02 12.81
N GLY A 237 0.42 2.92 13.63
CA GLY A 237 0.42 3.47 14.99
C GLY A 237 -0.73 2.90 15.82
N GLN A 238 -1.72 3.74 16.15
CA GLN A 238 -2.91 3.34 16.90
C GLN A 238 -4.13 3.05 16.02
N ASP A 239 -4.03 3.27 14.71
CA ASP A 239 -5.08 3.02 13.74
C ASP A 239 -4.82 1.72 12.96
N TRP A 240 -5.82 1.31 12.17
CA TRP A 240 -5.76 0.11 11.33
C TRP A 240 -6.12 0.45 9.90
N LEU A 241 -5.31 -0.05 8.97
CA LEU A 241 -5.66 -0.18 7.56
C LEU A 241 -6.01 -1.64 7.30
N ILE A 242 -7.21 -1.90 6.78
CA ILE A 242 -7.76 -3.24 6.64
C ILE A 242 -8.01 -3.52 5.16
N TYR A 243 -7.55 -4.68 4.71
CA TYR A 243 -7.77 -5.20 3.37
C TYR A 243 -8.80 -6.32 3.43
N LEU A 244 -9.73 -6.38 2.47
CA LEU A 244 -10.59 -7.54 2.29
C LEU A 244 -10.45 -8.11 0.89
N LEU A 245 -10.60 -9.44 0.80
CA LEU A 245 -10.72 -10.21 -0.43
C LEU A 245 -11.92 -11.14 -0.30
N LYS A 246 -12.70 -11.29 -1.37
CA LYS A 246 -13.84 -12.21 -1.37
C LYS A 246 -13.35 -13.66 -1.44
N ASP A 247 -13.89 -14.51 -0.58
CA ASP A 247 -13.67 -15.95 -0.60
C ASP A 247 -14.60 -16.58 -1.66
N LYS A 248 -14.02 -17.12 -2.74
CA LYS A 248 -14.74 -17.54 -3.97
C LYS A 248 -15.32 -18.96 -3.96
#